data_AF-A0A6G6WH11-F1
#
_entry.id   AF-A0A6G6WH11-F1
#
_cell.length_a   1.000
_cell.length_b   1.000
_cell.length_c   1.000
_cell.angle_alpha   90.00
_cell.angle_beta   90.00
_cell.angle_gamma   90.00
#
_symmetry.space_group_name_H-M   'P 1'
#
loop_
_entity.id
_entity.type
_entity.pdbx_description
1 polymer ?
#
loop_
_entity_poly.entity_id
_entity_poly.type
_entity_poly.pdbx_seq_one_letter_code
_entity_poly.pdbx_strand_id
1 'polypeptide(L)'
;MVGIDHAPFVIDDGLTTPSTVTVAGTRCLQPALPLLSAVSATRTQEPTRKRTSRLPVLVVVALVALVLGSFGTAHAGGALTKGKVKSIAAKAVAKAAPELSVKSAATAANATNLNGQPASTYLDRSAQLQLPTQSHPLPSSTATELGTVALTVPNGVGFVHLVGTMSFQAGGTAAFPTLWTSADGTTCAATTGPGYDTRSYGEAASGGRDQIVQDLVVPATAGVHTYRLCGYAVGAGNSYWQASLTAETVAGGPTGAATGAGTGAGTSAGTATSTGSIDGR
;
A
#
# COMPACT_ATOMS: atom_id res chain seq x y z
N MET A 1 59.90 -8.37 -3.21
CA MET A 1 59.75 -7.25 -2.25
C MET A 1 59.09 -6.11 -3.01
N VAL A 2 57.78 -5.94 -2.86
CA VAL A 2 57.00 -4.87 -3.50
C VAL A 2 56.49 -4.02 -2.35
N GLY A 3 56.97 -2.78 -2.27
CA GLY A 3 56.59 -1.81 -1.25
C GLY A 3 55.24 -1.19 -1.60
N ILE A 4 54.31 -1.22 -0.65
CA ILE A 4 53.03 -0.53 -0.73
C ILE A 4 53.18 0.73 0.11
N ASP A 5 53.25 1.88 -0.55
CA ASP A 5 53.20 3.19 0.09
C ASP A 5 51.78 3.49 0.56
N HIS A 6 51.63 3.69 1.87
CA HIS A 6 50.39 4.17 2.49
C HIS A 6 50.39 5.70 2.50
N ALA A 7 49.49 6.30 1.72
CA ALA A 7 49.16 7.72 1.86
C ALA A 7 48.17 7.92 3.03
N PRO A 8 48.31 8.99 3.85
CA PRO A 8 47.39 9.26 4.94
C PRO A 8 46.07 9.85 4.43
N PHE A 9 44.97 9.27 4.93
CA PHE A 9 43.60 9.73 4.79
C PHE A 9 43.39 10.96 5.69
N VAL A 10 43.11 12.12 5.09
CA VAL A 10 42.77 13.37 5.80
C VAL A 10 41.25 13.47 5.86
N ILE A 11 40.70 13.49 7.08
CA ILE A 11 39.29 13.81 7.33
C ILE A 11 39.20 15.33 7.48
N ASP A 12 38.47 15.96 6.57
CA ASP A 12 38.13 17.38 6.60
C ASP A 12 36.76 17.54 7.28
N ASP A 13 36.76 17.89 8.56
CA ASP A 13 35.55 18.24 9.34
C ASP A 13 35.14 19.69 9.03
N GLY A 14 34.65 19.90 7.81
CA GLY A 14 34.12 21.18 7.34
C GLY A 14 32.73 21.50 7.92
N LEU A 15 32.65 21.79 9.22
CA LEU A 15 31.45 22.28 9.88
C LEU A 15 31.15 23.73 9.45
N THR A 16 30.35 23.91 8.40
CA THR A 16 29.85 25.23 7.97
C THR A 16 28.37 25.41 8.35
N THR A 17 28.18 26.32 9.30
CA THR A 17 27.01 27.14 9.68
C THR A 17 25.62 26.81 9.10
N PRO A 18 24.56 26.77 9.95
CA PRO A 18 23.18 26.63 9.48
C PRO A 18 22.72 27.87 8.72
N SER A 19 22.36 27.68 7.46
CA SER A 19 21.71 28.71 6.65
C SER A 19 20.25 28.88 7.10
N THR A 20 19.91 30.10 7.49
CA THR A 20 18.55 30.55 7.77
C THR A 20 17.69 30.42 6.51
N VAL A 21 16.77 29.46 6.49
CA VAL A 21 15.78 29.33 5.41
C VAL A 21 14.66 30.33 5.65
N THR A 22 14.68 31.44 4.91
CA THR A 22 13.54 32.36 4.78
C THR A 22 12.49 31.70 3.89
N VAL A 23 11.44 31.14 4.49
CA VAL A 23 10.27 30.62 3.78
C VAL A 23 9.43 31.81 3.29
N ALA A 24 9.60 32.18 2.02
CA ALA A 24 8.71 33.10 1.34
C ALA A 24 7.33 32.46 1.18
N GLY A 25 6.34 33.03 1.86
CA GLY A 25 4.95 32.58 1.83
C GLY A 25 4.37 32.63 0.42
N THR A 26 4.26 31.46 -0.20
CA THR A 26 3.53 31.29 -1.46
C THR A 26 2.07 31.08 -1.10
N ARG A 27 1.23 32.08 -1.43
CA ARG A 27 -0.21 32.02 -1.21
C ARG A 27 -0.81 30.92 -2.09
N CYS A 28 -1.37 29.89 -1.46
CA CYS A 28 -2.23 28.92 -2.13
C CYS A 28 -3.51 29.62 -2.62
N LEU A 29 -3.57 29.94 -3.92
CA LEU A 29 -4.82 30.16 -4.61
C LEU A 29 -5.50 28.80 -4.79
N GLN A 30 -6.51 28.53 -3.95
CA GLN A 30 -7.45 27.42 -4.14
C GLN A 30 -8.28 27.67 -5.40
N PRO A 31 -8.25 26.80 -6.43
CA PRO A 31 -9.30 26.78 -7.43
C PRO A 31 -10.57 26.16 -6.80
N ALA A 32 -11.65 26.94 -6.81
CA ALA A 32 -12.98 26.49 -6.47
C ALA A 32 -13.44 25.42 -7.49
N LEU A 33 -13.54 24.17 -7.05
CA LEU A 33 -14.16 23.09 -7.81
C LEU A 33 -15.68 23.08 -7.57
N PRO A 34 -16.51 22.90 -8.62
CA PRO A 34 -17.95 22.83 -8.49
C PRO A 34 -18.38 21.47 -7.91
N LEU A 35 -19.22 21.54 -6.87
CA LEU A 35 -20.03 20.43 -6.37
C LEU A 35 -21.08 20.05 -7.42
N LEU A 36 -20.97 18.84 -7.98
CA LEU A 36 -22.05 18.21 -8.73
C LEU A 36 -22.29 16.77 -8.24
N SER A 37 -23.38 16.68 -7.49
CA SER A 37 -24.33 15.58 -7.29
C SER A 37 -24.23 14.33 -8.17
N ALA A 38 -24.37 13.18 -7.51
CA ALA A 38 -25.46 12.19 -7.69
C ALA A 38 -24.94 10.74 -7.65
N VAL A 39 -24.79 10.20 -6.43
CA VAL A 39 -24.68 8.75 -6.22
C VAL A 39 -26.09 8.16 -6.28
N SER A 40 -26.46 7.58 -7.43
CA SER A 40 -27.58 6.65 -7.51
C SER A 40 -27.09 5.25 -7.13
N ALA A 41 -27.33 4.86 -5.87
CA ALA A 41 -27.11 3.51 -5.40
C ALA A 41 -28.34 2.65 -5.75
N THR A 42 -28.26 1.91 -6.86
CA THR A 42 -29.22 0.85 -7.18
C THR A 42 -28.97 -0.31 -6.21
N ARG A 43 -29.84 -0.46 -5.20
CA ARG A 43 -29.84 -1.64 -4.31
C ARG A 43 -30.54 -2.80 -5.02
N THR A 44 -29.76 -3.75 -5.48
CA THR A 44 -30.23 -5.11 -5.77
C THR A 44 -30.63 -5.77 -4.45
N GLN A 45 -31.91 -6.08 -4.26
CA GLN A 45 -32.40 -6.93 -3.18
C GLN A 45 -32.38 -8.39 -3.65
N GLU A 46 -31.71 -9.25 -2.89
CA GLU A 46 -31.76 -10.72 -3.04
C GLU A 46 -31.76 -11.37 -1.63
N PRO A 47 -32.06 -12.68 -1.53
CA PRO A 47 -33.33 -13.18 -1.06
C PRO A 47 -33.34 -13.50 0.44
N THR A 48 -34.56 -13.50 0.95
CA THR A 48 -35.00 -13.77 2.33
C THR A 48 -34.32 -14.96 3.00
N ARG A 49 -33.23 -14.70 3.74
CA ARG A 49 -32.72 -15.63 4.76
C ARG A 49 -33.61 -15.53 6.01
N LYS A 50 -34.29 -16.61 6.38
CA LYS A 50 -35.02 -16.79 7.65
C LYS A 50 -34.09 -16.45 8.83
N ARG A 51 -34.13 -15.19 9.29
CA ARG A 51 -33.56 -14.79 10.57
C ARG A 51 -34.49 -15.28 11.66
N THR A 52 -34.00 -16.20 12.48
CA THR A 52 -34.56 -16.49 13.80
C THR A 52 -34.55 -15.20 14.62
N SER A 53 -35.73 -14.60 14.64
CA SER A 53 -36.14 -13.41 15.36
C SER A 53 -35.68 -13.45 16.82
N ARG A 54 -34.70 -12.62 17.17
CA ARG A 54 -34.49 -12.13 18.56
C ARG A 54 -35.24 -10.81 18.76
N LEU A 55 -36.52 -10.76 18.34
CA LEU A 55 -37.36 -9.56 18.49
C LEU A 55 -37.75 -9.16 19.94
N PRO A 56 -37.73 -10.00 21.01
CA PRO A 56 -38.24 -9.53 22.30
C PRO A 56 -37.31 -8.54 23.01
N VAL A 57 -36.01 -8.49 22.68
CA VAL A 57 -35.06 -7.63 23.42
C VAL A 57 -35.05 -6.18 22.93
N LEU A 58 -35.18 -5.95 21.62
CA LEU A 58 -35.19 -4.58 21.06
C LEU A 58 -36.46 -3.81 21.43
N VAL A 59 -37.60 -4.50 21.54
CA VAL A 59 -38.88 -3.90 21.93
C VAL A 59 -38.84 -3.40 23.38
N VAL A 60 -38.15 -4.11 24.28
CA VAL A 60 -38.01 -3.70 25.68
C VAL A 60 -37.12 -2.47 25.83
N VAL A 61 -36.01 -2.36 25.08
CA VAL A 61 -35.13 -1.18 25.12
C VAL A 61 -35.84 0.07 24.58
N ALA A 62 -36.61 -0.08 23.50
CA ALA A 62 -37.38 1.02 22.93
C ALA A 62 -38.49 1.51 23.87
N LEU A 63 -39.19 0.60 24.56
CA LEU A 63 -40.22 0.97 25.54
C LEU A 63 -39.65 1.66 26.78
N VAL A 64 -38.48 1.24 27.28
CA VAL A 64 -37.82 1.92 28.41
C VAL A 64 -37.36 3.34 28.03
N ALA A 65 -36.82 3.52 26.81
CA ALA A 65 -36.43 4.84 26.32
C ALA A 65 -37.63 5.77 26.09
N LEU A 66 -38.75 5.24 25.61
CA LEU A 66 -39.98 6.01 25.39
C LEU A 66 -40.64 6.45 26.70
N VAL A 67 -40.69 5.57 27.72
CA VAL A 67 -41.27 5.90 29.04
C VAL A 67 -40.39 6.89 29.82
N LEU A 68 -39.09 6.94 29.55
CA LEU A 68 -38.19 7.96 30.11
C LEU A 68 -38.20 9.28 29.32
N GLY A 69 -38.61 9.28 28.05
CA GLY A 69 -38.64 10.46 27.17
C GLY A 69 -39.91 11.30 27.24
N SER A 70 -40.98 10.84 27.90
CA SER A 70 -42.29 11.49 27.91
C SER A 70 -42.57 12.39 29.13
N PHE A 71 -41.62 12.57 30.04
CA PHE A 71 -41.76 13.51 31.17
C PHE A 71 -41.09 14.85 30.87
N GLY A 72 -41.84 15.74 30.21
CA GLY A 72 -41.77 17.19 30.38
C GLY A 72 -40.49 17.91 29.94
N THR A 73 -40.66 19.01 29.23
CA THR A 73 -39.69 20.11 29.20
C THR A 73 -39.57 20.69 30.62
N ALA A 74 -38.85 20.00 31.51
CA ALA A 74 -38.56 20.49 32.84
C ALA A 74 -37.57 21.65 32.71
N HIS A 75 -38.04 22.85 33.09
CA HIS A 75 -37.21 24.02 33.29
C HIS A 75 -36.04 23.63 34.22
N ALA A 76 -34.81 23.64 33.71
CA ALA A 76 -33.60 23.22 34.40
C ALA A 76 -33.17 24.25 35.46
N GLY A 77 -34.00 24.44 36.49
CA GLY A 77 -33.65 25.25 37.65
C GLY A 77 -32.64 24.51 38.53
N GLY A 78 -31.35 24.70 38.27
CA GLY A 78 -30.23 24.62 39.22
C GLY A 78 -29.94 23.32 40.00
N ALA A 79 -30.78 22.28 39.94
CA ALA A 79 -30.71 21.17 40.91
C ALA A 79 -29.97 19.91 40.45
N LEU A 80 -29.67 19.78 39.15
CA LEU A 80 -28.87 18.69 38.58
C LEU A 80 -27.43 19.16 38.38
N THR A 81 -26.69 19.22 39.48
CA THR A 81 -25.25 19.46 39.41
C THR A 81 -24.57 18.28 38.71
N LYS A 82 -23.47 18.55 38.00
CA LYS A 82 -22.63 17.53 37.33
C LYS A 82 -22.30 16.35 38.27
N GLY A 83 -22.19 16.62 39.58
CA GLY A 83 -22.00 15.62 40.63
C GLY A 83 -23.16 14.64 40.80
N LYS A 84 -24.42 15.11 40.78
CA LYS A 84 -25.59 14.22 40.89
C LYS A 84 -25.75 13.33 39.66
N VAL A 85 -25.52 13.85 38.46
CA VAL A 85 -25.52 13.05 37.22
C VAL A 85 -24.45 11.96 37.30
N LYS A 86 -23.23 12.30 37.72
CA LYS A 86 -22.14 11.33 37.91
C LYS A 86 -22.48 10.25 38.93
N SER A 87 -23.14 10.61 40.04
CA SER A 87 -23.58 9.66 41.08
C SER A 87 -24.64 8.68 40.58
N ILE A 88 -25.64 9.17 39.84
CA ILE A 88 -26.70 8.32 39.29
C ILE A 88 -26.13 7.37 38.24
N ALA A 89 -25.28 7.88 37.34
CA ALA A 89 -24.58 7.06 36.36
C ALA A 89 -23.72 5.97 37.03
N ALA A 90 -22.94 6.33 38.06
CA ALA A 90 -22.12 5.37 38.80
C ALA A 90 -22.98 4.29 39.50
N LYS A 91 -24.12 4.66 40.10
CA LYS A 91 -25.04 3.69 40.73
C LYS A 91 -25.71 2.77 39.71
N ALA A 92 -26.10 3.29 38.55
CA ALA A 92 -26.69 2.49 37.48
C ALA A 92 -25.68 1.48 36.92
N VAL A 93 -24.43 1.91 36.69
CA VAL A 93 -23.33 1.03 36.25
C VAL A 93 -23.02 -0.04 37.30
N ALA A 94 -22.90 0.33 38.57
CA ALA A 94 -22.63 -0.62 39.66
C ALA A 94 -23.75 -1.68 39.82
N LYS A 95 -25.01 -1.32 39.55
CA LYS A 95 -26.14 -2.25 39.64
C LYS A 95 -26.28 -3.14 38.40
N ALA A 96 -26.04 -2.59 37.21
CA ALA A 96 -26.16 -3.33 35.95
C ALA A 96 -24.95 -4.23 35.68
N ALA A 97 -23.77 -3.84 36.16
CA ALA A 97 -22.52 -4.56 35.97
C ALA A 97 -21.59 -4.40 37.20
N PRO A 98 -21.84 -5.13 38.29
CA PRO A 98 -21.06 -5.01 39.53
C PRO A 98 -19.58 -5.38 39.35
N GLU A 99 -19.24 -6.18 38.33
CA GLU A 99 -17.84 -6.50 37.98
C GLU A 99 -17.16 -5.44 37.10
N LEU A 100 -17.92 -4.55 36.46
CA LEU A 100 -17.39 -3.42 35.68
C LEU A 100 -17.07 -2.26 36.62
N SER A 101 -15.99 -2.42 37.39
CA SER A 101 -15.38 -1.34 38.14
C SER A 101 -14.86 -0.27 37.18
N VAL A 102 -15.34 0.97 37.33
CA VAL A 102 -14.84 2.14 36.56
C VAL A 102 -13.34 2.40 36.84
N LYS A 103 -12.80 1.83 37.92
CA LYS A 103 -11.36 1.80 38.21
C LYS A 103 -10.59 1.06 37.10
N SER A 104 -11.19 0.05 36.48
CA SER A 104 -10.58 -0.70 35.38
C SER A 104 -10.54 0.10 34.06
N ALA A 105 -11.48 1.03 33.85
CA ALA A 105 -11.50 1.86 32.64
C ALA A 105 -10.36 2.89 32.60
N ALA A 106 -9.98 3.47 33.74
CA ALA A 106 -8.82 4.34 33.85
C ALA A 106 -7.48 3.56 33.81
N THR A 107 -7.53 2.24 33.97
CA THR A 107 -6.37 1.35 33.97
C THR A 107 -6.33 0.45 32.74
N ALA A 108 -7.19 0.70 31.74
CA ALA A 108 -7.10 0.04 30.45
C ALA A 108 -5.83 0.55 29.76
N ALA A 109 -4.72 -0.14 30.02
CA ALA A 109 -3.47 0.11 29.32
C ALA A 109 -3.73 0.00 27.82
N ASN A 110 -3.05 0.82 27.03
CA ASN A 110 -3.05 0.66 25.58
C ASN A 110 -2.76 -0.81 25.27
N ALA A 111 -3.64 -1.46 24.51
CA ALA A 111 -3.42 -2.83 24.08
C ALA A 111 -2.20 -2.85 23.16
N THR A 112 -1.02 -3.13 23.72
CA THR A 112 0.23 -3.27 22.96
C THR A 112 0.21 -4.51 22.08
N ASN A 113 -0.62 -5.48 22.46
CA ASN A 113 -0.84 -6.73 21.75
C ASN A 113 -2.32 -6.91 21.39
N LEU A 114 -2.59 -7.30 20.16
CA LEU A 114 -3.89 -7.82 19.71
C LEU A 114 -3.74 -9.32 19.51
N ASN A 115 -4.59 -10.13 20.13
CA ASN A 115 -4.47 -11.60 20.11
C ASN A 115 -3.07 -12.14 20.50
N GLY A 116 -2.39 -11.49 21.44
CA GLY A 116 -1.05 -11.87 21.88
C GLY A 116 0.08 -11.49 20.91
N GLN A 117 -0.22 -10.84 19.79
CA GLN A 117 0.78 -10.36 18.82
C GLN A 117 0.97 -8.85 18.92
N PRO A 118 2.19 -8.32 18.71
CA PRO A 118 2.43 -6.89 18.74
C PRO A 118 1.65 -6.17 17.64
N ALA A 119 1.25 -4.92 17.90
CA ALA A 119 0.53 -4.10 16.93
C ALA A 119 1.23 -4.00 15.55
N SER A 120 2.56 -4.06 15.52
CA SER A 120 3.37 -4.03 14.30
C SER A 120 3.09 -5.18 13.32
N THR A 121 2.53 -6.30 13.78
CA THR A 121 2.10 -7.43 12.95
C THR A 121 0.86 -7.12 12.10
N TYR A 122 0.05 -6.15 12.53
CA TYR A 122 -1.22 -5.78 11.89
C TYR A 122 -1.13 -4.52 11.04
N LEU A 123 0.06 -3.92 10.93
CA LEU A 123 0.27 -2.73 10.13
C LEU A 123 0.77 -3.11 8.75
N ASP A 124 0.07 -2.65 7.72
CA ASP A 124 0.58 -2.67 6.36
C ASP A 124 1.85 -1.83 6.26
N ARG A 125 2.74 -2.24 5.35
CA ARG A 125 3.97 -1.54 5.00
C ARG A 125 3.90 -1.26 3.52
N SER A 126 4.21 -0.03 3.14
CA SER A 126 4.41 0.36 1.77
C SER A 126 5.73 1.07 1.62
N ALA A 127 6.37 0.86 0.48
CA ALA A 127 7.54 1.59 0.07
C ALA A 127 7.38 1.94 -1.41
N GLN A 128 7.78 3.16 -1.78
CA GLN A 128 7.60 3.66 -3.12
C GLN A 128 8.91 4.26 -3.64
N LEU A 129 9.23 3.91 -4.87
CA LEU A 129 10.19 4.56 -5.73
C LEU A 129 9.42 5.36 -6.79
N GLN A 130 9.74 6.64 -6.90
CA GLN A 130 9.30 7.48 -7.99
C GLN A 130 10.52 8.14 -8.62
N LEU A 131 10.86 7.75 -9.84
CA LEU A 131 11.93 8.41 -10.58
C LEU A 131 11.45 9.79 -11.05
N PRO A 132 12.34 10.80 -11.08
CA PRO A 132 12.01 12.12 -11.58
C PRO A 132 11.57 12.04 -13.05
N THR A 133 10.70 12.97 -13.46
CA THR A 133 10.24 13.07 -14.84
C THR A 133 11.35 13.64 -15.71
N GLN A 134 12.14 12.77 -16.32
CA GLN A 134 13.23 13.14 -17.22
C GLN A 134 13.49 12.02 -18.23
N SER A 135 14.10 12.38 -19.35
CA SER A 135 14.47 11.45 -20.41
C SER A 135 15.65 10.58 -19.94
N HIS A 136 15.38 9.33 -19.55
CA HIS A 136 16.40 8.30 -19.28
C HIS A 136 16.58 7.28 -20.41
N PRO A 137 17.77 7.13 -21.01
CA PRO A 137 17.98 6.16 -22.10
C PRO A 137 17.81 4.71 -21.61
N LEU A 138 17.15 3.87 -22.42
CA LEU A 138 17.21 2.41 -22.29
C LEU A 138 18.24 1.90 -23.31
N PRO A 139 19.38 1.36 -22.87
CA PRO A 139 20.38 0.82 -23.79
C PRO A 139 19.81 -0.37 -24.57
N SER A 140 20.21 -0.47 -25.84
CA SER A 140 19.83 -1.57 -26.72
C SER A 140 20.27 -2.90 -26.16
N SER A 141 19.37 -3.87 -26.18
CA SER A 141 19.62 -5.27 -25.83
C SER A 141 20.31 -5.47 -24.46
N THR A 142 20.15 -4.52 -23.54
CA THR A 142 20.79 -4.56 -22.23
C THR A 142 19.75 -4.33 -21.14
N ALA A 143 19.61 -5.30 -20.26
CA ALA A 143 18.74 -5.17 -19.10
C ALA A 143 19.33 -4.12 -18.13
N THR A 144 18.52 -3.13 -17.79
CA THR A 144 18.94 -1.97 -17.00
C THR A 144 18.09 -1.87 -15.74
N GLU A 145 18.74 -1.57 -14.63
CA GLU A 145 18.05 -1.22 -13.40
C GLU A 145 17.57 0.23 -13.46
N LEU A 146 16.26 0.41 -13.33
CA LEU A 146 15.63 1.73 -13.36
C LEU A 146 15.65 2.34 -11.94
N GLY A 147 15.49 1.49 -10.92
CA GLY A 147 15.75 1.85 -9.53
C GLY A 147 15.33 0.77 -8.56
N THR A 148 15.48 1.07 -7.26
CA THR A 148 15.25 0.11 -6.18
C THR A 148 14.41 0.68 -5.06
N VAL A 149 13.73 -0.21 -4.34
CA VAL A 149 13.01 0.10 -3.12
C VAL A 149 13.26 -1.00 -2.08
N ALA A 150 13.51 -0.60 -0.84
CA ALA A 150 13.65 -1.53 0.28
C ALA A 150 12.37 -1.52 1.12
N LEU A 151 11.87 -2.70 1.48
CA LEU A 151 10.66 -2.88 2.28
C LEU A 151 10.94 -3.88 3.41
N THR A 152 10.65 -3.49 4.64
CA THR A 152 10.72 -4.41 5.80
C THR A 152 9.41 -5.18 5.90
N VAL A 153 9.45 -6.46 5.59
CA VAL A 153 8.32 -7.39 5.68
C VAL A 153 8.17 -7.86 7.13
N PRO A 154 7.03 -7.57 7.80
CA PRO A 154 6.79 -8.03 9.16
C PRO A 154 6.67 -9.55 9.25
N ASN A 155 6.87 -10.09 10.46
CA ASN A 155 6.59 -11.50 10.71
C ASN A 155 5.11 -11.82 10.51
N GLY A 156 4.82 -12.95 9.86
CA GLY A 156 3.47 -13.39 9.54
C GLY A 156 2.93 -12.88 8.20
N VAL A 157 3.64 -12.02 7.47
CA VAL A 157 3.33 -11.68 6.07
C VAL A 157 4.00 -12.70 5.15
N GLY A 158 3.23 -13.27 4.23
CA GLY A 158 3.71 -14.31 3.29
C GLY A 158 3.96 -13.84 1.86
N PHE A 159 3.58 -12.61 1.52
CA PHE A 159 3.70 -12.07 0.17
C PHE A 159 3.82 -10.54 0.16
N VAL A 160 4.35 -10.02 -0.94
CA VAL A 160 4.42 -8.61 -1.26
C VAL A 160 3.76 -8.38 -2.61
N HIS A 161 2.91 -7.36 -2.68
CA HIS A 161 2.35 -6.85 -3.92
C HIS A 161 3.28 -5.81 -4.50
N LEU A 162 3.67 -6.00 -5.76
CA LEU A 162 4.58 -5.14 -6.51
C LEU A 162 3.83 -4.56 -7.70
N VAL A 163 3.85 -3.24 -7.81
CA VAL A 163 3.33 -2.52 -8.97
C VAL A 163 4.45 -1.69 -9.57
N GLY A 164 4.95 -2.14 -10.71
CA GLY A 164 5.94 -1.42 -11.52
C GLY A 164 5.25 -0.68 -12.65
N THR A 165 5.59 0.58 -12.88
CA THR A 165 5.12 1.31 -14.06
C THR A 165 6.26 2.00 -14.78
N MET A 166 6.16 2.10 -16.10
CA MET A 166 7.08 2.84 -16.96
C MET A 166 6.29 3.52 -18.07
N SER A 167 6.49 4.83 -18.24
CA SER A 167 5.84 5.61 -19.30
C SER A 167 6.88 6.17 -20.26
N PHE A 168 6.49 6.34 -21.53
CA PHE A 168 7.37 6.85 -22.57
C PHE A 168 7.04 8.29 -22.96
N GLN A 169 8.08 9.03 -23.32
CA GLN A 169 7.91 10.33 -23.94
C GLN A 169 7.32 10.16 -25.35
N ALA A 170 6.43 11.07 -25.75
CA ALA A 170 5.96 11.12 -27.12
C ALA A 170 7.15 11.27 -28.09
N GLY A 171 7.19 10.45 -29.15
CA GLY A 171 8.32 10.40 -30.07
C GLY A 171 9.51 9.54 -29.60
N GLY A 172 9.33 8.74 -28.54
CA GLY A 172 10.28 7.69 -28.17
C GLY A 172 10.49 6.68 -29.31
N THR A 173 11.69 6.10 -29.39
CA THR A 173 12.10 5.16 -30.44
C THR A 173 12.51 3.78 -29.90
N ALA A 174 12.29 3.52 -28.61
CA ALA A 174 12.59 2.23 -28.01
C ALA A 174 11.76 1.13 -28.65
N ALA A 175 12.41 0.18 -29.33
CA ALA A 175 11.73 -0.96 -29.90
C ALA A 175 11.49 -2.03 -28.82
N PHE A 176 10.23 -2.47 -28.68
CA PHE A 176 9.79 -3.50 -27.74
C PHE A 176 10.27 -3.29 -26.30
N PRO A 177 10.00 -2.12 -25.69
CA PRO A 177 10.33 -1.90 -24.30
C PRO A 177 9.61 -2.94 -23.43
N THR A 178 10.35 -3.46 -22.46
CA THR A 178 9.90 -4.51 -21.56
C THR A 178 10.18 -4.09 -20.13
N LEU A 179 9.23 -4.34 -19.23
CA LEU A 179 9.32 -3.99 -17.81
C LEU A 179 9.14 -5.25 -16.97
N TRP A 180 9.97 -5.41 -15.95
CA TRP A 180 9.76 -6.41 -14.91
C TRP A 180 10.30 -5.97 -13.55
N THR A 181 9.86 -6.65 -12.49
CA THR A 181 10.38 -6.52 -11.14
C THR A 181 11.29 -7.69 -10.78
N SER A 182 12.38 -7.39 -10.09
CA SER A 182 13.28 -8.38 -9.49
C SER A 182 13.30 -8.22 -7.97
N ALA A 183 13.60 -9.30 -7.24
CA ALA A 183 13.69 -9.32 -5.78
C ALA A 183 15.04 -9.89 -5.34
N ASP A 184 15.56 -9.39 -4.22
CA ASP A 184 16.65 -9.91 -3.38
C ASP A 184 17.82 -10.58 -4.10
N GLY A 185 18.94 -9.88 -4.20
CA GLY A 185 20.18 -10.40 -4.78
C GLY A 185 20.14 -10.64 -6.29
N THR A 186 18.95 -10.74 -6.88
CA THR A 186 18.78 -10.89 -8.34
C THR A 186 18.88 -9.52 -9.01
N THR A 187 19.93 -9.32 -9.81
CA THR A 187 20.15 -8.08 -10.57
C THR A 187 19.33 -8.08 -11.85
N CYS A 188 19.03 -6.91 -12.40
CA CYS A 188 18.33 -6.81 -13.69
C CYS A 188 19.13 -7.46 -14.83
N ALA A 189 20.47 -7.43 -14.76
CA ALA A 189 21.36 -8.01 -15.77
C ALA A 189 21.20 -9.52 -15.92
N ALA A 190 20.74 -10.23 -14.88
CA ALA A 190 20.57 -11.66 -14.94
C ALA A 190 19.43 -12.08 -15.89
N THR A 191 18.52 -11.16 -16.28
CA THR A 191 17.31 -11.48 -17.06
C THR A 191 16.56 -12.68 -16.46
N THR A 192 16.50 -12.71 -15.13
CA THR A 192 15.83 -13.72 -14.32
C THR A 192 15.10 -13.06 -13.17
N GLY A 193 14.34 -13.85 -12.42
CA GLY A 193 13.63 -13.40 -11.22
C GLY A 193 12.11 -13.52 -11.36
N PRO A 194 11.37 -13.27 -10.27
CA PRO A 194 9.94 -13.59 -10.19
C PRO A 194 9.07 -12.84 -11.20
N GLY A 195 9.49 -11.67 -11.67
CA GLY A 195 8.77 -10.90 -12.69
C GLY A 195 9.25 -11.09 -14.12
N TYR A 196 10.35 -11.80 -14.37
CA TYR A 196 10.94 -11.86 -15.72
C TYR A 196 10.10 -12.70 -16.70
N ASP A 197 9.57 -13.84 -16.24
CA ASP A 197 8.74 -14.70 -17.09
C ASP A 197 7.35 -14.10 -17.34
N THR A 198 6.90 -13.20 -16.46
CA THR A 198 5.64 -12.46 -16.52
C THR A 198 5.86 -10.99 -16.87
N ARG A 199 6.96 -10.68 -17.56
CA ARG A 199 7.32 -9.31 -17.93
C ARG A 199 6.30 -8.71 -18.88
N SER A 200 6.05 -7.42 -18.69
CA SER A 200 5.09 -6.67 -19.49
C SER A 200 5.80 -6.01 -20.67
N TYR A 201 5.19 -6.08 -21.85
CA TYR A 201 5.70 -5.48 -23.07
C TYR A 201 4.85 -4.27 -23.42
N GLY A 202 5.48 -3.23 -23.95
CA GLY A 202 4.80 -2.09 -24.55
C GLY A 202 5.35 -1.81 -25.94
N GLU A 203 4.74 -0.84 -26.61
CA GLU A 203 5.23 -0.33 -27.87
C GLU A 203 5.40 1.18 -27.75
N ALA A 204 6.62 1.68 -27.88
CA ALA A 204 6.84 3.11 -28.08
C ALA A 204 6.46 3.47 -29.53
N ALA A 205 5.16 3.46 -29.84
CA ALA A 205 4.67 3.86 -31.14
C ALA A 205 4.94 5.36 -31.37
N SER A 206 5.27 5.72 -32.61
CA SER A 206 5.80 7.02 -33.07
C SER A 206 4.85 8.23 -32.93
N GLY A 207 3.84 8.16 -32.07
CA GLY A 207 2.94 9.28 -31.77
C GLY A 207 2.15 9.15 -30.46
N GLY A 208 2.32 8.07 -29.69
CA GLY A 208 1.58 7.81 -28.46
C GLY A 208 2.45 7.89 -27.21
N ARG A 209 1.88 8.35 -26.10
CA ARG A 209 2.43 8.07 -24.77
C ARG A 209 1.88 6.72 -24.36
N ASP A 210 2.70 5.68 -24.50
CA ASP A 210 2.35 4.37 -23.97
C ASP A 210 2.83 4.23 -22.52
N GLN A 211 2.17 3.35 -21.77
CA GLN A 211 2.53 3.02 -20.40
C GLN A 211 2.55 1.50 -20.24
N ILE A 212 3.66 0.98 -19.75
CA ILE A 212 3.77 -0.41 -19.31
C ILE A 212 3.49 -0.45 -17.82
N VAL A 213 2.62 -1.37 -17.41
CA VAL A 213 2.33 -1.67 -16.01
C VAL A 213 2.56 -3.15 -15.79
N GLN A 214 3.33 -3.48 -14.75
CA GLN A 214 3.42 -4.82 -14.21
C GLN A 214 2.82 -4.83 -12.81
N ASP A 215 1.89 -5.76 -12.59
CA ASP A 215 1.27 -6.03 -11.30
C ASP A 215 1.58 -7.49 -10.94
N LEU A 216 2.29 -7.71 -9.83
CA LEU A 216 2.76 -9.01 -9.41
C LEU A 216 2.65 -9.19 -7.90
N VAL A 217 2.26 -10.38 -7.46
CA VAL A 217 2.37 -10.80 -6.06
C VAL A 217 3.49 -11.81 -5.93
N VAL A 218 4.50 -11.50 -5.11
CA VAL A 218 5.65 -12.37 -4.88
C VAL A 218 5.65 -12.94 -3.45
N PRO A 219 5.99 -14.22 -3.25
CA PRO A 219 6.22 -14.74 -1.90
C PRO A 219 7.35 -13.98 -1.21
N ALA A 220 7.19 -13.71 0.08
CA ALA A 220 8.20 -13.04 0.89
C ALA A 220 8.27 -13.63 2.29
N THR A 221 9.45 -13.55 2.89
CA THR A 221 9.68 -13.94 4.29
C THR A 221 9.72 -12.70 5.18
N ALA A 222 9.76 -12.88 6.50
CA ALA A 222 10.02 -11.77 7.40
C ALA A 222 11.47 -11.26 7.21
N GLY A 223 11.67 -9.95 7.12
CA GLY A 223 13.01 -9.36 6.92
C GLY A 223 13.00 -8.11 6.05
N VAL A 224 14.19 -7.57 5.78
CA VAL A 224 14.35 -6.47 4.83
C VAL A 224 14.53 -7.07 3.44
N HIS A 225 13.64 -6.73 2.53
CA HIS A 225 13.67 -7.16 1.13
C HIS A 225 13.98 -5.97 0.22
N THR A 226 14.74 -6.20 -0.84
CA THR A 226 15.04 -5.19 -1.86
C THR A 226 14.37 -5.58 -3.17
N TYR A 227 13.47 -4.73 -3.64
CA TYR A 227 12.80 -4.87 -4.93
C TYR A 227 13.43 -3.90 -5.94
N ARG A 228 13.59 -4.37 -7.17
CA ARG A 228 14.22 -3.61 -8.26
C ARG A 228 13.25 -3.53 -9.42
N LEU A 229 13.15 -2.35 -10.03
CA LEU A 229 12.45 -2.17 -11.30
C LEU A 229 13.47 -2.29 -12.43
N CYS A 230 13.21 -3.20 -13.36
CA CYS A 230 14.10 -3.53 -14.45
C CYS A 230 13.45 -3.22 -15.79
N GLY A 231 14.23 -2.65 -16.70
CA GLY A 231 13.81 -2.34 -18.06
C GLY A 231 14.75 -2.96 -19.10
N TYR A 232 14.20 -3.25 -20.28
CA TYR A 232 14.94 -3.74 -21.44
C TYR A 232 14.30 -3.19 -22.72
N ALA A 233 15.09 -2.97 -23.77
CA ALA A 233 14.60 -2.66 -25.10
C ALA A 233 15.46 -3.36 -26.15
N VAL A 234 14.87 -3.80 -27.27
CA VAL A 234 15.61 -4.51 -28.33
C VAL A 234 16.46 -3.54 -29.15
N GLY A 235 15.97 -2.31 -29.38
CA GLY A 235 16.67 -1.25 -30.10
C GLY A 235 17.11 -0.10 -29.20
N ALA A 236 18.27 0.50 -29.50
CA ALA A 236 18.70 1.74 -28.88
C ALA A 236 17.69 2.84 -29.25
N GLY A 237 17.17 3.54 -28.25
CA GLY A 237 16.20 4.60 -28.51
C GLY A 237 16.00 5.50 -27.32
N ASN A 238 15.24 6.57 -27.56
CA ASN A 238 14.87 7.52 -26.53
C ASN A 238 14.01 6.89 -25.43
N SER A 239 13.91 7.69 -24.40
CA SER A 239 13.82 7.34 -23.01
C SER A 239 12.46 6.95 -22.47
N TYR A 240 12.47 6.22 -21.35
CA TYR A 240 11.33 6.35 -20.45
C TYR A 240 11.31 7.75 -19.85
N TRP A 241 10.12 8.33 -19.72
CA TRP A 241 9.90 9.66 -19.16
C TRP A 241 9.77 9.60 -17.64
N GLN A 242 9.14 8.53 -17.15
CA GLN A 242 8.87 8.31 -15.74
C GLN A 242 8.77 6.81 -15.51
N ALA A 243 9.35 6.34 -14.41
CA ALA A 243 9.11 5.00 -13.90
C ALA A 243 8.82 5.06 -12.40
N SER A 244 8.03 4.11 -11.92
CA SER A 244 7.73 3.97 -10.50
C SER A 244 7.66 2.51 -10.11
N LEU A 245 7.97 2.24 -8.85
CA LEU A 245 7.80 0.93 -8.24
C LEU A 245 7.19 1.12 -6.86
N THR A 246 6.08 0.46 -6.63
CA THR A 246 5.43 0.40 -5.31
C THR A 246 5.50 -1.04 -4.82
N ALA A 247 5.90 -1.21 -3.56
CA ALA A 247 5.94 -2.50 -2.88
C ALA A 247 5.10 -2.42 -1.61
N GLU A 248 4.12 -3.30 -1.46
CA GLU A 248 3.15 -3.30 -0.36
C GLU A 248 3.06 -4.68 0.29
N THR A 249 3.14 -4.74 1.61
CA THR A 249 2.75 -5.92 2.39
C THR A 249 1.27 -5.82 2.74
N VAL A 250 0.52 -6.90 2.54
CA VAL A 250 -0.82 -7.02 3.13
C VAL A 250 -0.68 -7.70 4.49
N ALA A 251 -1.12 -7.03 5.56
CA ALA A 251 -1.08 -7.57 6.90
C ALA A 251 -1.86 -8.90 6.98
N GLY A 252 -1.28 -9.87 7.68
CA GLY A 252 -2.00 -11.09 7.98
C GLY A 252 -3.17 -10.81 8.91
N GLY A 253 -4.36 -11.31 8.55
CA GLY A 253 -5.51 -11.23 9.45
C GLY A 253 -5.25 -11.96 10.78
N PRO A 254 -6.16 -11.85 11.77
CA PRO A 254 -6.01 -12.48 13.08
C PRO A 254 -5.87 -14.01 13.03
N THR A 255 -6.21 -14.64 11.91
CA THR A 255 -6.08 -16.09 11.63
C THR A 255 -4.78 -16.47 10.92
N GLY A 256 -3.83 -15.55 10.79
CA GLY A 256 -2.62 -15.70 9.97
C GLY A 256 -2.81 -15.07 8.58
N ALA A 257 -1.71 -14.77 7.89
CA ALA A 257 -1.76 -14.33 6.50
C ALA A 257 -2.62 -15.29 5.70
N ALA A 258 -3.47 -14.74 4.82
CA ALA A 258 -4.11 -15.52 3.79
C ALA A 258 -2.98 -16.27 3.08
N THR A 259 -2.91 -17.58 3.26
CA THR A 259 -2.13 -18.42 2.39
C THR A 259 -2.79 -18.26 1.04
N GLY A 260 -2.19 -17.42 0.19
CA GLY A 260 -2.47 -17.43 -1.22
C GLY A 260 -2.12 -18.83 -1.70
N ALA A 261 -3.07 -19.76 -1.60
CA ALA A 261 -2.98 -21.04 -2.27
C ALA A 261 -3.00 -20.67 -3.74
N GLY A 262 -1.81 -20.47 -4.32
CA GLY A 262 -1.60 -20.35 -5.76
C GLY A 262 -2.09 -21.64 -6.40
N THR A 263 -3.40 -21.73 -6.57
CA THR A 263 -4.07 -22.82 -7.26
C THR A 263 -3.90 -22.49 -8.73
N GLY A 264 -2.78 -22.94 -9.28
CA GLY A 264 -2.46 -22.80 -10.68
C GLY A 264 -1.26 -21.90 -10.95
N ALA A 265 -0.06 -22.42 -10.68
CA ALA A 265 0.91 -22.42 -11.76
C ALA A 265 0.29 -23.21 -12.92
N GLY A 266 -0.58 -22.53 -13.67
CA GLY A 266 -0.93 -22.96 -15.01
C GLY A 266 0.37 -23.00 -15.76
N THR A 267 0.96 -24.19 -15.86
CA THR A 267 1.93 -24.54 -16.87
C THR A 267 1.19 -24.46 -18.19
N SER A 268 0.90 -23.24 -18.66
CA SER A 268 0.74 -23.00 -20.07
C SER A 268 2.14 -23.05 -20.66
N ALA A 269 2.67 -24.28 -20.74
CA ALA A 269 3.61 -24.67 -21.77
C ALA A 269 2.85 -24.61 -23.10
N GLY A 270 2.49 -23.39 -23.51
CA GLY A 270 2.22 -23.11 -24.90
C GLY A 270 3.58 -23.13 -25.57
N THR A 271 3.97 -24.30 -26.08
CA THR A 271 4.95 -24.36 -27.15
C THR A 271 4.37 -23.58 -28.31
N ALA A 272 4.63 -22.26 -28.34
CA ALA A 272 4.43 -21.45 -29.52
C ALA A 272 5.53 -21.85 -30.50
N THR A 273 5.31 -22.94 -31.22
CA THR A 273 6.03 -23.24 -32.46
C THR A 273 5.62 -22.18 -33.46
N SER A 274 6.35 -21.07 -33.53
CA SER A 274 6.25 -20.15 -34.66
C SER A 274 6.97 -20.81 -35.85
N THR A 275 6.24 -21.62 -36.62
CA THR A 275 6.67 -21.98 -37.97
C THR A 275 6.38 -20.80 -38.90
N GLY A 276 7.15 -19.73 -38.74
CA GLY A 276 7.23 -18.64 -39.71
C GLY A 276 8.23 -19.02 -40.78
N SER A 277 7.77 -19.70 -41.84
CA SER A 277 8.50 -19.77 -43.11
C SER A 277 8.55 -18.36 -43.69
N ILE A 278 9.75 -17.78 -43.73
CA ILE A 278 10.06 -16.65 -44.63
C ILE A 278 10.57 -17.31 -45.91
N ASP A 279 9.64 -17.69 -46.78
CA ASP A 279 9.94 -17.93 -48.18
C ASP A 279 9.50 -16.73 -49.02
N GLY A 280 10.52 -16.09 -49.59
CA GLY A 280 10.55 -15.28 -50.81
C GLY A 280 9.29 -14.56 -51.32
N ARG A 281 9.38 -13.23 -51.33
CA ARG A 281 9.38 -12.43 -52.58
C ARG A 281 9.96 -11.04 -52.34
#